data_AF-A0A7C8R3J3-F1
#
_entry.id   AF-A0A7C8R3J3-F1
#
_cell.length_a   1.000
_cell.length_b   1.000
_cell.length_c   1.000
_cell.angle_alpha   90.00
_cell.angle_beta   90.00
_cell.angle_gamma   90.00
#
_symmetry.space_group_name_H-M   'P 1'
#
loop_
_entity.id
_entity.type
_entity.pdbx_description
1 polymer ?
#
loop_
_entity_poly.entity_id
_entity_poly.type
_entity_poly.pdbx_seq_one_letter_code
_entity_poly.pdbx_strand_id
1 'polypeptide(L)'
;MPGGADLGYCKALDGSGTRILKQYVRRGGKYLGFCAGAYFACADIEFEKGDPSLEVTGSRELGFFPGLCRGAAFKGFKYNSEAGARFCKLDTTSKLLDMGAPDNFKSYFNGGGVFTDSDLLMNRGIETLARYRDKLDISEEGGNAAAVGCQVGAGYAILVGAHPEFVTGTPKQLSSIIQGGRNGIPDEWGSNEKRRLMFMSAIFKLLGLKSNSSTELKSPPLSDLHLSGLNPGEVSDLLKTLGILRNTNGSEANPTVIEAENTTFLFEDGGITAHKSMLESFVGDSSMTTRVKTYEKAPPLHEKTPYFNISTYFQHLRSYQDQPAKKISYGSILLYGELMTSTNSIIDKNFKLLQKLPSGFTVVATTQTAARGRGSNPWISPLGGLVFSVVVRHNIKHALKAPVVFIQYLVALSIVKSIKYYDTGYDKIPIYIKWPNDIYARAKSNMLGKPDNKSDFSKIGGILVNANFSSDEFFLVIGCGINVTNTMPTTSLKILAESVDPPLPAYEHERLLAKIMVTFELHYARFLKEGFQAFEQEYYKYWLHSDQVVNLEDSHNSKACIQGISMDDGMLVVSELNEHNVRTGKQFKLQADGNSFDFFNGLLRKKK
;
A
#
# COMPACT_ATOMS: atom_id res chain seq x y z
N MET A 1 14.00 -4.48 -8.86
CA MET A 1 13.35 -5.79 -9.05
C MET A 1 13.74 -6.69 -7.88
N PRO A 2 12.77 -7.26 -7.17
CA PRO A 2 13.01 -8.09 -5.99
C PRO A 2 13.54 -9.48 -6.38
N GLY A 3 13.79 -10.33 -5.36
CA GLY A 3 14.01 -11.76 -5.56
C GLY A 3 12.74 -12.53 -5.95
N GLY A 4 12.88 -13.85 -6.17
CA GLY A 4 11.80 -14.72 -6.64
C GLY A 4 12.30 -15.80 -7.60
N ALA A 5 11.53 -16.06 -8.67
CA ALA A 5 11.94 -16.91 -9.79
C ALA A 5 12.12 -16.06 -11.05
N ASP A 6 13.32 -16.06 -11.61
CA ASP A 6 13.71 -15.18 -12.72
C ASP A 6 12.98 -15.51 -14.03
N LEU A 7 12.68 -16.78 -14.29
CA LEU A 7 11.89 -17.22 -15.45
C LEU A 7 10.50 -16.59 -15.49
N GLY A 8 9.92 -16.25 -14.33
CA GLY A 8 8.68 -15.50 -14.25
C GLY A 8 8.81 -14.08 -14.82
N TYR A 9 9.97 -13.44 -14.62
CA TYR A 9 10.28 -12.14 -15.22
C TYR A 9 10.49 -12.26 -16.72
N CYS A 10 11.26 -13.27 -17.17
CA CYS A 10 11.48 -13.54 -18.59
C CYS A 10 10.15 -13.70 -19.33
N LYS A 11 9.27 -14.58 -18.81
CA LYS A 11 7.93 -14.82 -19.38
C LYS A 11 7.07 -13.56 -19.45
N ALA A 12 7.20 -12.67 -18.47
CA ALA A 12 6.40 -11.45 -18.40
C ALA A 12 6.96 -10.27 -19.21
N LEU A 13 8.28 -10.22 -19.42
CA LEU A 13 8.97 -9.01 -19.87
C LEU A 13 9.77 -9.17 -21.15
N ASP A 14 10.16 -10.38 -21.55
CA ASP A 14 10.97 -10.58 -22.76
C ASP A 14 10.28 -10.00 -24.01
N GLY A 15 11.10 -9.49 -24.93
CA GLY A 15 10.69 -8.70 -26.07
C GLY A 15 10.48 -7.22 -25.72
N SER A 16 9.24 -6.77 -25.67
CA SER A 16 8.93 -5.34 -25.54
C SER A 16 9.27 -4.78 -24.17
N GLY A 17 9.02 -5.52 -23.09
CA GLY A 17 9.29 -5.09 -21.71
C GLY A 17 10.78 -4.90 -21.46
N THR A 18 11.60 -5.87 -21.85
CA THR A 18 13.06 -5.81 -21.77
C THR A 18 13.62 -4.67 -22.61
N ARG A 19 13.08 -4.42 -23.82
CA ARG A 19 13.48 -3.27 -24.65
C ARG A 19 13.20 -1.93 -23.96
N ILE A 20 12.03 -1.78 -23.34
CA ILE A 20 11.65 -0.57 -22.59
C ILE A 20 12.60 -0.38 -21.39
N LEU A 21 12.86 -1.43 -20.62
CA LEU A 21 13.78 -1.38 -19.47
C LEU A 21 15.20 -0.99 -19.91
N LYS A 22 15.72 -1.64 -20.95
CA LYS A 22 17.04 -1.28 -21.52
C LYS A 22 17.10 0.17 -21.94
N GLN A 23 16.07 0.66 -22.63
CA GLN A 23 16.04 2.03 -23.13
C GLN A 23 15.91 3.04 -21.99
N TYR A 24 15.09 2.75 -20.97
CA TYR A 24 14.96 3.57 -19.77
C TYR A 24 16.31 3.73 -19.07
N VAL A 25 17.00 2.63 -18.77
CA VAL A 25 18.31 2.68 -18.10
C VAL A 25 19.33 3.37 -19.01
N ARG A 26 19.44 2.99 -20.30
CA ARG A 26 20.38 3.62 -21.24
C ARG A 26 20.25 5.14 -21.33
N ARG A 27 19.05 5.70 -21.11
CA ARG A 27 18.75 7.14 -21.14
C ARG A 27 18.98 7.87 -19.82
N GLY A 28 19.60 7.23 -18.82
CA GLY A 28 19.87 7.83 -17.51
C GLY A 28 19.06 7.23 -16.36
N GLY A 29 18.13 6.32 -16.66
CA GLY A 29 17.39 5.56 -15.66
C GLY A 29 18.28 4.68 -14.79
N LYS A 30 17.72 4.22 -13.68
CA LYS A 30 18.41 3.43 -12.67
C LYS A 30 17.74 2.07 -12.50
N TYR A 31 18.55 1.03 -12.30
CA TYR A 31 18.08 -0.34 -12.02
C TYR A 31 18.72 -0.87 -10.74
N LEU A 32 17.94 -1.55 -9.91
CA LEU A 32 18.41 -2.26 -8.73
C LEU A 32 17.78 -3.65 -8.73
N GLY A 33 18.57 -4.71 -8.79
CA GLY A 33 18.12 -6.10 -8.80
C GLY A 33 18.67 -6.89 -7.63
N PHE A 34 17.80 -7.63 -6.93
CA PHE A 34 18.19 -8.55 -5.85
C PHE A 34 17.88 -9.99 -6.26
N CYS A 35 18.80 -10.93 -6.05
CA CYS A 35 18.64 -12.37 -6.33
C CYS A 35 18.06 -12.63 -7.75
N ALA A 36 16.83 -13.13 -7.89
CA ALA A 36 16.18 -13.32 -9.21
C ALA A 36 16.13 -12.06 -10.08
N GLY A 37 15.93 -10.88 -9.48
CA GLY A 37 16.02 -9.61 -10.19
C GLY A 37 17.44 -9.29 -10.66
N ALA A 38 18.48 -9.79 -9.96
CA ALA A 38 19.85 -9.72 -10.45
C ALA A 38 20.09 -10.71 -11.58
N TYR A 39 19.68 -11.99 -11.44
CA TYR A 39 19.79 -13.00 -12.50
C TYR A 39 19.13 -12.56 -13.81
N PHE A 40 17.90 -12.02 -13.74
CA PHE A 40 17.19 -11.50 -14.91
C PHE A 40 17.97 -10.42 -15.66
N ALA A 41 18.81 -9.65 -14.95
CA ALA A 41 19.61 -8.56 -15.51
C ALA A 41 21.01 -8.98 -15.97
N CYS A 42 21.41 -10.24 -15.80
CA CYS A 42 22.65 -10.78 -16.35
C CYS A 42 22.49 -11.16 -17.82
N ALA A 43 23.58 -11.38 -18.54
CA ALA A 43 23.53 -11.88 -19.91
C ALA A 43 23.32 -13.40 -19.91
N ASP A 44 23.98 -14.10 -19.00
CA ASP A 44 23.90 -15.55 -18.84
C ASP A 44 23.79 -15.92 -17.37
N ILE A 45 23.09 -17.02 -17.10
CA ILE A 45 22.99 -17.58 -15.76
C ILE A 45 23.25 -19.09 -15.73
N GLU A 46 23.79 -19.55 -14.61
CA GLU A 46 23.92 -20.96 -14.26
C GLU A 46 23.44 -21.13 -12.81
N PHE A 47 22.18 -21.51 -12.63
CA PHE A 47 21.58 -21.76 -11.33
C PHE A 47 21.38 -23.26 -11.10
N GLU A 48 21.97 -23.81 -10.03
CA GLU A 48 21.90 -25.22 -9.61
C GLU A 48 22.15 -26.18 -10.80
N LYS A 49 23.15 -25.85 -11.64
CA LYS A 49 23.49 -26.61 -12.84
C LYS A 49 23.81 -28.06 -12.50
N GLY A 50 23.13 -29.00 -13.14
CA GLY A 50 23.24 -30.43 -12.86
C GLY A 50 22.24 -30.97 -11.84
N ASP A 51 21.40 -30.13 -11.22
CA ASP A 51 20.24 -30.56 -10.42
C ASP A 51 18.97 -30.61 -11.31
N PRO A 52 18.43 -31.80 -11.64
CA PRO A 52 17.27 -31.91 -12.54
C PRO A 52 16.00 -31.19 -12.06
N SER A 53 15.91 -30.88 -10.76
CA SER A 53 14.73 -30.27 -10.15
C SER A 53 14.84 -28.76 -9.97
N LEU A 54 16.05 -28.21 -10.00
CA LEU A 54 16.33 -26.80 -9.72
C LEU A 54 17.07 -26.08 -10.84
N GLU A 55 17.65 -26.82 -11.80
CA GLU A 55 18.50 -26.24 -12.84
C GLU A 55 17.77 -25.15 -13.63
N VAL A 56 18.37 -23.96 -13.64
CA VAL A 56 18.00 -22.87 -14.53
C VAL A 56 19.27 -22.30 -15.16
N THR A 57 19.48 -22.65 -16.43
CA THR A 57 20.65 -22.22 -17.21
C THR A 57 20.20 -21.47 -18.46
N GLY A 58 21.08 -20.61 -18.98
CA GLY A 58 20.91 -19.98 -20.29
C GLY A 58 20.89 -18.45 -20.25
N SER A 59 20.71 -17.87 -21.44
CA SER A 59 20.82 -16.42 -21.63
C SER A 59 19.58 -15.67 -21.17
N ARG A 60 19.74 -14.39 -20.86
CA ARG A 60 18.65 -13.46 -20.53
C ARG A 60 18.73 -12.25 -21.44
N GLU A 61 17.56 -11.78 -21.88
CA GLU A 61 17.55 -10.68 -22.84
C GLU A 61 18.07 -9.38 -22.21
N LEU A 62 17.84 -9.11 -20.91
CA LEU A 62 18.14 -7.79 -20.31
C LEU A 62 19.64 -7.45 -20.30
N GLY A 63 20.51 -8.37 -19.86
CA GLY A 63 21.96 -8.32 -20.11
C GLY A 63 22.68 -7.03 -19.69
N PHE A 64 22.33 -6.41 -18.57
CA PHE A 64 23.07 -5.27 -18.02
C PHE A 64 24.44 -5.68 -17.50
N PHE A 65 24.52 -6.83 -16.81
CA PHE A 65 25.80 -7.47 -16.52
C PHE A 65 26.12 -8.44 -17.65
N PRO A 66 27.22 -8.24 -18.40
CA PRO A 66 27.48 -9.01 -19.61
C PRO A 66 28.15 -10.37 -19.37
N GLY A 67 28.45 -10.71 -18.11
CA GLY A 67 29.05 -11.98 -17.72
C GLY A 67 28.01 -12.99 -17.23
N LEU A 68 28.53 -14.10 -16.72
CA LEU A 68 27.75 -15.19 -16.13
C LEU A 68 27.47 -14.91 -14.65
N CYS A 69 26.22 -15.06 -14.23
CA CYS A 69 25.87 -15.16 -12.82
C CYS A 69 25.65 -16.62 -12.43
N ARG A 70 26.51 -17.13 -11.55
CA ARG A 70 26.48 -18.54 -11.11
C ARG A 70 25.88 -18.65 -9.72
N GLY A 71 24.91 -19.54 -9.55
CA GLY A 71 24.36 -19.85 -8.24
C GLY A 71 23.71 -21.23 -8.14
N ALA A 72 23.03 -21.54 -7.04
CA ALA A 72 23.09 -20.76 -5.80
C ALA A 72 24.54 -20.72 -5.28
N ALA A 73 24.98 -19.56 -4.77
CA ALA A 73 26.33 -19.37 -4.23
C ALA A 73 26.65 -20.34 -3.08
N PHE A 74 25.60 -20.77 -2.38
CA PHE A 74 25.64 -21.78 -1.33
C PHE A 74 24.56 -22.84 -1.60
N LYS A 75 24.88 -24.12 -1.37
CA LYS A 75 23.97 -25.24 -1.61
C LYS A 75 22.83 -25.33 -0.60
N GLY A 76 21.77 -26.04 -1.01
CA GLY A 76 20.63 -26.41 -0.16
C GLY A 76 19.36 -25.61 -0.40
N PHE A 77 19.32 -24.79 -1.45
CA PHE A 77 18.15 -24.00 -1.82
C PHE A 77 16.94 -24.89 -2.14
N LYS A 78 15.73 -24.43 -1.78
CA LYS A 78 14.48 -25.06 -2.21
C LYS A 78 13.36 -24.03 -2.34
N TYR A 79 12.69 -24.03 -3.50
CA TYR A 79 11.56 -23.14 -3.78
C TYR A 79 10.45 -23.20 -2.72
N ASN A 80 9.86 -22.04 -2.44
CA ASN A 80 8.77 -21.84 -1.48
C ASN A 80 9.10 -22.34 -0.06
N SER A 81 10.38 -22.35 0.30
CA SER A 81 10.88 -22.76 1.60
C SER A 81 12.08 -21.91 2.03
N GLU A 82 12.44 -22.05 3.30
CA GLU A 82 13.65 -21.45 3.88
C GLU A 82 14.82 -22.45 3.97
N ALA A 83 14.71 -23.61 3.31
CA ALA A 83 15.82 -24.56 3.28
C ALA A 83 17.03 -23.95 2.54
N GLY A 84 18.21 -24.06 3.15
CA GLY A 84 19.46 -23.47 2.64
C GLY A 84 19.63 -21.98 2.93
N ALA A 85 18.60 -21.31 3.48
CA ALA A 85 18.70 -19.90 3.87
C ALA A 85 19.72 -19.70 5.00
N ARG A 86 20.51 -18.63 4.91
CA ARG A 86 21.58 -18.34 5.87
C ARG A 86 21.91 -16.85 5.93
N PHE A 87 22.72 -16.47 6.93
CA PHE A 87 23.41 -15.19 6.92
C PHE A 87 24.80 -15.37 6.32
N CYS A 88 25.05 -14.68 5.21
CA CYS A 88 26.36 -14.64 4.57
C CYS A 88 27.09 -13.34 4.92
N LYS A 89 28.40 -13.40 5.11
CA LYS A 89 29.26 -12.23 5.32
C LYS A 89 29.67 -11.65 3.98
N LEU A 90 29.47 -10.34 3.82
CA LEU A 90 29.88 -9.57 2.65
C LEU A 90 30.93 -8.55 3.05
N ASP A 91 32.04 -8.52 2.31
CA ASP A 91 33.04 -7.46 2.40
C ASP A 91 32.76 -6.42 1.30
N THR A 92 32.74 -5.14 1.66
CA THR A 92 32.50 -4.05 0.72
C THR A 92 33.79 -3.58 0.07
N THR A 93 33.68 -3.04 -1.14
CA THR A 93 34.82 -2.46 -1.87
C THR A 93 34.99 -0.97 -1.56
N SER A 94 36.16 -0.41 -1.89
CA SER A 94 36.49 1.01 -1.71
C SER A 94 35.40 1.94 -2.26
N LYS A 95 34.82 1.61 -3.42
CA LYS A 95 33.74 2.37 -4.03
C LYS A 95 32.55 2.60 -3.09
N LEU A 96 32.10 1.56 -2.38
CA LEU A 96 30.98 1.68 -1.45
C LEU A 96 31.41 2.24 -0.09
N LEU A 97 32.66 2.00 0.33
CA LEU A 97 33.24 2.62 1.52
C LEU A 97 33.23 4.15 1.41
N ASP A 98 33.62 4.69 0.25
CA ASP A 98 33.59 6.13 -0.03
C ASP A 98 32.17 6.72 0.04
N MET A 99 31.13 5.88 -0.09
CA MET A 99 29.72 6.27 0.02
C MET A 99 29.14 6.07 1.43
N GLY A 100 29.96 5.62 2.38
CA GLY A 100 29.61 5.36 3.77
C GLY A 100 29.07 3.97 4.07
N ALA A 101 29.35 2.98 3.21
CA ALA A 101 29.11 1.57 3.54
C ALA A 101 30.08 1.08 4.63
N PRO A 102 29.75 0.02 5.38
CA PRO A 102 30.69 -0.59 6.33
C PRO A 102 31.70 -1.49 5.61
N ASP A 103 32.87 -1.73 6.19
CA ASP A 103 33.86 -2.70 5.65
C ASP A 103 33.27 -4.08 5.41
N ASN A 104 32.41 -4.53 6.33
CA ASN A 104 31.70 -5.79 6.21
C ASN A 104 30.40 -5.79 7.01
N PHE A 105 29.49 -6.66 6.59
CA PHE A 105 28.21 -6.91 7.25
C PHE A 105 27.68 -8.31 6.89
N LYS A 106 26.69 -8.80 7.63
CA LYS A 106 25.96 -10.03 7.30
C LYS A 106 24.66 -9.68 6.59
N SER A 107 24.40 -10.37 5.49
CA SER A 107 23.17 -10.27 4.70
C SER A 107 22.40 -11.60 4.72
N TYR A 108 21.07 -11.54 4.74
CA TYR A 108 20.25 -12.72 4.46
C TYR A 108 20.56 -13.22 3.04
N PHE A 109 20.57 -14.53 2.86
CA PHE A 109 20.82 -15.22 1.62
C PHE A 109 19.81 -16.34 1.44
N ASN A 110 19.22 -16.43 0.25
CA ASN A 110 18.39 -17.56 -0.17
C ASN A 110 18.39 -17.65 -1.71
N GLY A 111 19.19 -18.56 -2.27
CA GLY A 111 19.27 -18.78 -3.73
C GLY A 111 20.04 -17.73 -4.55
N GLY A 112 20.77 -16.82 -3.90
CA GLY A 112 21.56 -15.78 -4.56
C GLY A 112 22.75 -16.32 -5.38
N GLY A 113 23.27 -15.51 -6.29
CA GLY A 113 24.38 -15.89 -7.19
C GLY A 113 25.63 -15.02 -7.06
N VAL A 114 26.67 -15.43 -7.79
CA VAL A 114 27.99 -14.78 -7.87
C VAL A 114 28.22 -14.27 -9.28
N PHE A 115 28.67 -13.02 -9.39
CA PHE A 115 28.96 -12.38 -10.68
C PHE A 115 30.38 -12.70 -11.13
N THR A 116 30.52 -13.74 -11.95
CA THR A 116 31.82 -14.27 -12.38
C THR A 116 32.55 -13.30 -13.31
N ASP A 117 33.88 -13.25 -13.17
CA ASP A 117 34.81 -12.44 -13.95
C ASP A 117 34.55 -10.94 -13.93
N SER A 118 33.78 -10.46 -12.94
CA SER A 118 33.40 -9.04 -12.79
C SER A 118 34.61 -8.10 -12.82
N ASP A 119 35.73 -8.49 -12.23
CA ASP A 119 36.96 -7.68 -12.21
C ASP A 119 37.65 -7.63 -13.59
N LEU A 120 37.48 -8.64 -14.43
CA LEU A 120 37.97 -8.66 -15.81
C LEU A 120 37.10 -7.81 -16.75
N LEU A 121 35.90 -7.43 -16.31
CA LEU A 121 34.90 -6.69 -17.08
C LEU A 121 34.91 -5.18 -16.77
N MET A 122 35.91 -4.68 -16.03
CA MET A 122 36.01 -3.25 -15.69
C MET A 122 36.03 -2.33 -16.91
N ASN A 123 36.75 -2.73 -17.97
CA ASN A 123 36.78 -2.00 -19.24
C ASN A 123 35.43 -1.95 -19.98
N ARG A 124 34.46 -2.78 -19.56
CA ARG A 124 33.08 -2.79 -20.07
C ARG A 124 32.12 -2.05 -19.13
N GLY A 125 32.63 -1.28 -18.18
CA GLY A 125 31.83 -0.48 -17.25
C GLY A 125 31.25 -1.28 -16.09
N ILE A 126 31.88 -2.39 -15.72
CA ILE A 126 31.48 -3.21 -14.57
C ILE A 126 32.36 -2.91 -13.36
N GLU A 127 31.75 -2.67 -12.22
CA GLU A 127 32.46 -2.45 -10.95
C GLU A 127 32.00 -3.47 -9.91
N THR A 128 32.92 -4.20 -9.30
CA THR A 128 32.60 -5.04 -8.14
C THR A 128 32.33 -4.15 -6.93
N LEU A 129 31.16 -4.30 -6.30
CA LEU A 129 30.72 -3.46 -5.17
C LEU A 129 30.88 -4.16 -3.82
N ALA A 130 30.65 -5.47 -3.77
CA ALA A 130 30.86 -6.31 -2.59
C ALA A 130 31.20 -7.75 -2.97
N ARG A 131 31.84 -8.48 -2.05
CA ARG A 131 32.28 -9.87 -2.24
C ARG A 131 31.79 -10.76 -1.12
N TYR A 132 31.49 -12.01 -1.44
CA TYR A 132 31.25 -13.04 -0.43
C TYR A 132 32.56 -13.33 0.29
N ARG A 133 32.55 -13.16 1.62
CA ARG A 133 33.68 -13.53 2.48
C ARG A 133 33.66 -15.00 2.83
N ASP A 134 32.46 -15.57 2.96
CA ASP A 134 32.29 -16.98 3.26
C ASP A 134 32.68 -17.82 2.05
N LYS A 135 33.28 -18.99 2.32
CA LYS A 135 33.64 -19.96 1.28
C LYS A 135 32.40 -20.42 0.51
N LEU A 136 32.46 -20.33 -0.81
CA LEU A 136 31.34 -20.68 -1.69
C LEU A 136 31.25 -22.20 -1.90
N ASP A 137 30.03 -22.70 -2.16
CA ASP A 137 29.80 -24.13 -2.47
C ASP A 137 29.89 -24.43 -3.98
N ILE A 138 30.13 -23.39 -4.78
CA ILE A 138 30.33 -23.41 -6.24
C ILE A 138 31.79 -23.05 -6.58
N SER A 139 32.21 -23.31 -7.82
CA SER A 139 33.55 -22.92 -8.29
C SER A 139 33.78 -21.41 -8.12
N GLU A 140 34.87 -21.06 -7.43
CA GLU A 140 35.38 -19.68 -7.30
C GLU A 140 36.19 -19.24 -8.52
N GLU A 141 36.26 -20.07 -9.58
CA GLU A 141 36.73 -19.63 -10.89
C GLU A 141 35.83 -18.50 -11.40
N GLY A 142 36.45 -17.33 -11.59
CA GLY A 142 35.78 -16.07 -11.88
C GLY A 142 35.50 -15.19 -10.65
N GLY A 143 35.97 -15.57 -9.46
CA GLY A 143 35.91 -14.77 -8.25
C GLY A 143 34.60 -14.93 -7.45
N ASN A 144 34.40 -14.02 -6.51
CA ASN A 144 33.40 -14.11 -5.44
C ASN A 144 32.52 -12.85 -5.32
N ALA A 145 32.30 -12.12 -6.41
CA ALA A 145 31.52 -10.89 -6.38
C ALA A 145 30.05 -11.16 -6.02
N ALA A 146 29.61 -10.58 -4.90
CA ALA A 146 28.25 -10.66 -4.37
C ALA A 146 27.37 -9.50 -4.84
N ALA A 147 27.98 -8.39 -5.27
CA ALA A 147 27.29 -7.25 -5.85
C ALA A 147 28.15 -6.59 -6.92
N VAL A 148 27.52 -6.14 -8.01
CA VAL A 148 28.17 -5.42 -9.10
C VAL A 148 27.37 -4.18 -9.52
N GLY A 149 28.07 -3.12 -9.89
CA GLY A 149 27.55 -1.96 -10.60
C GLY A 149 27.84 -2.09 -12.09
N CYS A 150 26.88 -1.73 -12.93
CA CYS A 150 26.96 -1.80 -14.38
C CYS A 150 26.62 -0.44 -14.98
N GLN A 151 27.58 0.20 -15.65
CA GLN A 151 27.35 1.39 -16.44
C GLN A 151 26.60 0.99 -17.73
N VAL A 152 25.41 1.56 -17.93
CA VAL A 152 24.55 1.22 -19.08
C VAL A 152 24.12 2.50 -19.78
N GLY A 153 24.83 2.87 -20.85
CA GLY A 153 24.63 4.16 -21.51
C GLY A 153 24.84 5.31 -20.53
N ALA A 154 23.86 6.21 -20.40
CA ALA A 154 23.86 7.27 -19.40
C ALA A 154 23.34 6.84 -18.01
N GLY A 155 22.79 5.62 -17.88
CA GLY A 155 22.24 5.10 -16.64
C GLY A 155 23.15 4.14 -15.90
N TYR A 156 22.62 3.55 -14.82
CA TYR A 156 23.37 2.68 -13.94
C TYR A 156 22.48 1.56 -13.40
N ALA A 157 23.00 0.33 -13.40
CA ALA A 157 22.35 -0.82 -12.79
C ALA A 157 23.20 -1.37 -11.64
N ILE A 158 22.57 -1.70 -10.51
CA ILE A 158 23.23 -2.41 -9.41
C ILE A 158 22.55 -3.76 -9.24
N LEU A 159 23.35 -4.82 -9.24
CA LEU A 159 22.89 -6.19 -9.08
C LEU A 159 23.49 -6.77 -7.81
N VAL A 160 22.67 -7.40 -6.97
CA VAL A 160 23.11 -8.00 -5.70
C VAL A 160 22.60 -9.44 -5.64
N GLY A 161 23.50 -10.39 -5.40
CA GLY A 161 23.17 -11.81 -5.29
C GLY A 161 22.47 -12.14 -3.97
N ALA A 162 22.96 -11.56 -2.86
CA ALA A 162 22.33 -11.69 -1.55
C ALA A 162 21.09 -10.79 -1.41
N HIS A 163 20.45 -10.85 -0.24
CA HIS A 163 19.28 -10.03 0.07
C HIS A 163 19.52 -9.02 1.21
N PRO A 164 20.28 -7.95 0.95
CA PRO A 164 20.48 -6.89 1.92
C PRO A 164 19.20 -6.09 2.14
N GLU A 165 18.11 -6.30 1.39
CA GLU A 165 16.81 -5.65 1.57
C GLU A 165 15.97 -6.26 2.71
N PHE A 166 16.20 -7.52 3.07
CA PHE A 166 15.50 -8.13 4.20
C PHE A 166 16.08 -7.64 5.53
N VAL A 167 15.18 -7.28 6.44
CA VAL A 167 15.54 -6.95 7.82
C VAL A 167 16.09 -8.22 8.47
N THR A 168 17.28 -8.12 9.07
CA THR A 168 17.72 -9.19 9.95
C THR A 168 16.78 -9.19 11.15
N GLY A 169 15.88 -10.18 11.26
CA GLY A 169 15.23 -10.47 12.55
C GLY A 169 13.70 -10.66 12.55
N THR A 170 13.04 -10.88 11.42
CA THR A 170 11.63 -11.30 11.53
C THR A 170 11.55 -12.69 12.19
N PRO A 171 10.62 -12.94 13.12
CA PRO A 171 10.54 -14.23 13.84
C PRO A 171 10.46 -15.44 12.91
N LYS A 172 9.84 -15.29 11.73
CA LYS A 172 9.74 -16.35 10.71
C LYS A 172 11.07 -16.67 10.03
N GLN A 173 11.89 -15.66 9.74
CA GLN A 173 13.21 -15.85 9.11
C GLN A 173 14.24 -16.33 10.15
N LEU A 174 14.11 -15.88 11.39
CA LEU A 174 14.94 -16.35 12.49
C LEU A 174 14.62 -17.81 12.84
N SER A 175 13.34 -18.17 12.98
CA SER A 175 12.94 -19.53 13.34
C SER A 175 13.33 -20.56 12.28
N SER A 176 13.27 -20.20 10.99
CA SER A 176 13.69 -21.06 9.90
C SER A 176 15.20 -21.29 9.84
N ILE A 177 16.00 -20.24 10.06
CA ILE A 177 17.47 -20.33 10.07
C ILE A 177 17.96 -21.12 11.31
N ILE A 178 17.29 -20.98 12.46
CA ILE A 178 17.64 -21.68 13.71
C ILE A 178 17.31 -23.18 13.65
N GLN A 179 16.20 -23.58 13.02
CA GLN A 179 15.83 -24.99 12.87
C GLN A 179 16.72 -25.77 11.89
N GLY A 180 17.47 -25.09 11.01
CA GLY A 180 18.35 -25.71 10.01
C GLY A 180 19.78 -26.03 10.45
N GLY A 181 20.18 -25.68 11.68
CA GLY A 181 21.45 -26.09 12.30
C GLY A 181 22.73 -25.50 11.67
N ARG A 182 23.15 -24.31 12.14
CA ARG A 182 24.51 -23.99 12.62
C ARG A 182 24.57 -22.51 13.04
N ASN A 183 25.00 -22.32 14.30
CA ASN A 183 25.30 -21.10 15.03
C ASN A 183 24.11 -20.15 15.31
N GLY A 184 23.72 -20.12 16.58
CA GLY A 184 22.66 -19.30 17.14
C GLY A 184 22.83 -17.81 16.91
N ILE A 185 21.77 -17.06 17.21
CA ILE A 185 21.70 -15.60 17.13
C ILE A 185 22.82 -15.01 17.99
N PRO A 186 23.84 -14.32 17.42
CA PRO A 186 24.86 -13.66 18.22
C PRO A 186 24.32 -12.36 18.83
N ASP A 187 24.83 -11.99 20.01
CA ASP A 187 24.57 -10.72 20.73
C ASP A 187 24.87 -9.42 19.92
N GLU A 188 25.42 -9.55 18.71
CA GLU A 188 25.84 -8.45 17.81
C GLU A 188 24.73 -7.93 16.86
N TRP A 189 23.48 -8.35 17.04
CA TRP A 189 22.40 -8.16 16.04
C TRP A 189 22.11 -6.70 15.68
N GLY A 190 22.05 -5.81 16.69
CA GLY A 190 21.82 -4.37 16.46
C GLY A 190 22.97 -3.71 15.67
N SER A 191 24.21 -4.18 15.87
CA SER A 191 25.38 -3.71 15.14
C SER A 191 25.35 -4.16 13.68
N ASN A 192 24.93 -5.40 13.42
CA ASN A 192 24.82 -5.91 12.05
C ASN A 192 23.73 -5.19 11.24
N GLU A 193 22.55 -4.97 11.82
CA GLU A 193 21.45 -4.29 11.14
C GLU A 193 21.84 -2.86 10.75
N LYS A 194 22.52 -2.14 11.64
CA LYS A 194 23.08 -0.81 11.35
C LYS A 194 24.03 -0.86 10.14
N ARG A 195 24.94 -1.83 10.12
CA ARG A 195 25.89 -2.03 9.01
C ARG A 195 25.17 -2.38 7.69
N ARG A 196 24.19 -3.27 7.70
CA ARG A 196 23.35 -3.59 6.52
C ARG A 196 22.65 -2.35 5.97
N LEU A 197 22.06 -1.52 6.83
CA LEU A 197 21.39 -0.29 6.42
C LEU A 197 22.38 0.74 5.85
N MET A 198 23.59 0.84 6.39
CA MET A 198 24.66 1.66 5.81
C MET A 198 25.02 1.20 4.39
N PHE A 199 25.10 -0.12 4.15
CA PHE A 199 25.29 -0.66 2.81
C PHE A 199 24.14 -0.31 1.86
N MET A 200 22.89 -0.47 2.28
CA MET A 200 21.71 -0.08 1.48
C MET A 200 21.69 1.42 1.16
N SER A 201 22.04 2.26 2.14
CA SER A 201 22.18 3.70 1.97
C SER A 201 23.25 4.04 0.93
N ALA A 202 24.41 3.39 0.97
CA ALA A 202 25.48 3.56 -0.01
C ALA A 202 25.03 3.18 -1.44
N ILE A 203 24.32 2.04 -1.60
CA ILE A 203 23.73 1.64 -2.89
C ILE A 203 22.77 2.72 -3.42
N PHE A 204 21.90 3.25 -2.56
CA PHE A 204 20.94 4.29 -2.97
C PHE A 204 21.63 5.59 -3.37
N LYS A 205 22.66 6.01 -2.63
CA LYS A 205 23.48 7.16 -3.02
C LYS A 205 24.19 6.91 -4.36
N LEU A 206 24.68 5.70 -4.62
CA LEU A 206 25.32 5.34 -5.89
C LEU A 206 24.34 5.44 -7.07
N LEU A 207 23.05 5.16 -6.83
CA LEU A 207 21.98 5.35 -7.81
C LEU A 207 21.52 6.82 -7.93
N GLY A 208 22.06 7.75 -7.13
CA GLY A 208 21.70 9.16 -7.12
C GLY A 208 20.46 9.49 -6.28
N LEU A 209 20.06 8.60 -5.36
CA LEU A 209 18.95 8.84 -4.44
C LEU A 209 19.45 9.52 -3.16
N LYS A 210 18.56 10.31 -2.53
CA LYS A 210 18.80 10.92 -1.22
C LYS A 210 18.48 9.92 -0.12
N SER A 211 19.44 9.64 0.76
CA SER A 211 19.24 8.82 1.96
C SER A 211 19.19 9.72 3.21
N ASN A 212 18.30 9.44 4.16
CA ASN A 212 18.34 10.09 5.47
C ASN A 212 19.64 9.72 6.20
N SER A 213 20.22 10.67 6.94
CA SER A 213 21.50 10.53 7.65
C SER A 213 21.40 9.73 8.96
N SER A 214 20.19 9.43 9.45
CA SER A 214 20.00 8.67 10.69
C SER A 214 20.18 7.17 10.47
N THR A 215 21.30 6.62 10.94
CA THR A 215 21.53 5.16 11.02
C THR A 215 20.72 4.47 12.14
N GLU A 216 20.01 5.24 12.96
CA GLU A 216 19.08 4.73 13.97
C GLU A 216 17.70 4.60 13.33
N LEU A 217 17.44 3.45 12.74
CA LEU A 217 16.11 3.07 12.26
C LEU A 217 15.61 1.90 13.10
N LYS A 218 15.15 2.17 14.32
CA LYS A 218 13.94 1.45 14.73
C LYS A 218 12.88 1.90 13.72
N SER A 219 12.16 0.98 13.06
CA SER A 219 10.89 1.37 12.43
C SER A 219 10.19 2.27 13.45
N PRO A 220 9.83 3.52 13.09
CA PRO A 220 9.27 4.43 14.08
C PRO A 220 8.17 3.66 14.79
N PRO A 221 8.18 3.62 16.14
CA PRO A 221 7.16 2.89 16.86
C PRO A 221 5.80 3.38 16.36
N LEU A 222 4.82 2.48 16.27
CA LEU A 222 3.47 2.90 15.97
C LEU A 222 3.12 4.05 16.90
N SER A 223 2.53 5.10 16.35
CA SER A 223 2.21 6.28 17.13
C SER A 223 1.16 5.94 18.17
N ASP A 224 1.13 6.72 19.25
CA ASP A 224 -0.08 6.78 20.07
C ASP A 224 -1.27 7.16 19.18
N LEU A 225 -2.43 6.61 19.50
CA LEU A 225 -3.67 6.99 18.84
C LEU A 225 -4.39 8.05 19.66
N HIS A 226 -5.01 9.00 18.99
CA HIS A 226 -5.69 10.14 19.60
C HIS A 226 -7.19 10.04 19.30
N LEU A 227 -7.98 9.71 20.32
CA LEU A 227 -9.44 9.59 20.25
C LEU A 227 -10.09 10.91 20.70
N SER A 228 -10.78 11.58 19.78
CA SER A 228 -11.45 12.87 20.03
C SER A 228 -12.91 12.85 19.54
N GLY A 229 -13.73 13.73 20.10
CA GLY A 229 -15.12 13.94 19.71
C GLY A 229 -15.38 15.40 19.31
N LEU A 230 -16.34 15.60 18.41
CA LEU A 230 -16.78 16.93 17.96
C LEU A 230 -17.53 17.65 19.09
N ASN A 231 -18.37 16.90 19.81
CA ASN A 231 -19.22 17.43 20.86
C ASN A 231 -18.73 16.95 22.25
N PRO A 232 -18.86 17.80 23.29
CA PRO A 232 -18.59 17.39 24.66
C PRO A 232 -19.37 16.12 25.03
N GLY A 233 -18.70 15.15 25.66
CA GLY A 233 -19.31 13.92 26.14
C GLY A 233 -19.34 12.75 25.15
N GLU A 234 -19.17 12.96 23.84
CA GLU A 234 -19.17 11.87 22.85
C GLU A 234 -18.10 10.81 23.13
N VAL A 235 -16.89 11.26 23.47
CA VAL A 235 -15.80 10.35 23.87
C VAL A 235 -16.11 9.68 25.20
N SER A 236 -16.62 10.42 26.19
CA SER A 236 -17.00 9.85 27.49
C SER A 236 -18.07 8.76 27.36
N ASP A 237 -19.07 8.95 26.51
CA ASP A 237 -20.14 7.98 26.28
C ASP A 237 -19.67 6.76 25.49
N LEU A 238 -18.74 6.95 24.55
CA LEU A 238 -18.05 5.85 23.90
C LEU A 238 -17.24 5.04 24.91
N LEU A 239 -16.46 5.68 25.77
CA LEU A 239 -15.67 5.00 26.80
C LEU A 239 -16.56 4.17 27.74
N LYS A 240 -17.71 4.71 28.18
CA LYS A 240 -18.69 3.94 28.96
C LYS A 240 -19.19 2.71 28.20
N THR A 241 -19.51 2.85 26.91
CA THR A 241 -19.97 1.75 26.05
C THR A 241 -18.88 0.68 25.88
N LEU A 242 -17.61 1.09 25.85
CA LEU A 242 -16.46 0.18 25.84
C LEU A 242 -16.24 -0.52 27.18
N GLY A 243 -16.89 -0.07 28.27
CA GLY A 243 -16.71 -0.58 29.63
C GLY A 243 -15.56 0.09 30.38
N ILE A 244 -15.07 1.24 29.89
CA ILE A 244 -13.99 2.01 30.49
C ILE A 244 -14.61 3.00 31.48
N LEU A 245 -14.44 2.74 32.77
CA LEU A 245 -14.89 3.60 33.86
C LEU A 245 -13.68 4.37 34.42
N ARG A 246 -13.69 5.71 34.27
CA ARG A 246 -12.67 6.59 34.85
C ARG A 246 -13.13 7.13 36.19
N ASN A 247 -12.28 7.01 37.20
CA ASN A 247 -12.54 7.57 38.52
C ASN A 247 -12.25 9.07 38.47
N THR A 248 -13.28 9.91 38.56
CA THR A 248 -13.16 11.38 38.39
C THR A 248 -12.48 12.11 39.55
N ASN A 249 -12.07 11.37 40.60
CA ASN A 249 -11.71 11.94 41.90
C ASN A 249 -10.21 11.83 42.26
N GLY A 250 -9.33 11.48 41.32
CA GLY A 250 -7.89 11.35 41.58
C GLY A 250 -7.03 11.86 40.42
N SER A 251 -5.91 12.50 40.75
CA SER A 251 -4.89 13.01 39.82
C SER A 251 -4.09 11.92 39.08
N GLU A 252 -4.42 10.64 39.30
CA GLU A 252 -3.78 9.48 38.68
C GLU A 252 -4.85 8.48 38.25
N ALA A 253 -5.24 8.51 36.96
CA ALA A 253 -6.09 7.49 36.38
C ALA A 253 -5.20 6.39 35.80
N ASN A 254 -5.25 5.19 36.39
CA ASN A 254 -4.60 4.01 35.83
C ASN A 254 -5.11 3.77 34.40
N PRO A 255 -4.24 3.35 33.46
CA PRO A 255 -4.66 3.03 32.12
C PRO A 255 -5.65 1.86 32.13
N THR A 256 -6.64 1.89 31.24
CA THR A 256 -7.61 0.79 31.10
C THR A 256 -7.23 -0.07 29.90
N VAL A 257 -7.08 -1.38 30.13
CA VAL A 257 -6.72 -2.35 29.10
C VAL A 257 -7.98 -2.97 28.51
N ILE A 258 -8.10 -2.96 27.18
CA ILE A 258 -9.07 -3.75 26.43
C ILE A 258 -8.32 -4.75 25.55
N GLU A 259 -8.44 -6.02 25.88
CA GLU A 259 -7.95 -7.11 25.05
C GLU A 259 -8.98 -7.42 23.95
N ALA A 260 -8.64 -7.06 22.72
CA ALA A 260 -9.38 -7.49 21.54
C ALA A 260 -8.70 -8.70 20.89
N GLU A 261 -9.26 -9.20 19.79
CA GLU A 261 -8.84 -10.45 19.17
C GLU A 261 -7.42 -10.44 18.62
N ASN A 262 -6.98 -9.29 18.09
CA ASN A 262 -5.67 -9.16 17.43
C ASN A 262 -4.84 -8.01 18.01
N THR A 263 -5.37 -7.25 18.97
CA THR A 263 -4.74 -6.03 19.48
C THR A 263 -5.17 -5.80 20.92
N THR A 264 -4.20 -5.53 21.78
CA THR A 264 -4.47 -5.04 23.14
C THR A 264 -4.44 -3.52 23.11
N PHE A 265 -5.56 -2.89 23.47
CA PHE A 265 -5.71 -1.44 23.50
C PHE A 265 -5.52 -0.91 24.92
N LEU A 266 -4.57 0.00 25.09
CA LEU A 266 -4.31 0.68 26.35
C LEU A 266 -4.90 2.09 26.30
N PHE A 267 -6.01 2.32 26.98
CA PHE A 267 -6.69 3.61 27.00
C PHE A 267 -6.20 4.50 28.14
N GLU A 268 -5.84 5.73 27.81
CA GLU A 268 -5.24 6.71 28.72
C GLU A 268 -5.84 8.10 28.50
N ASP A 269 -5.86 8.93 29.55
CA ASP A 269 -6.27 10.33 29.39
C ASP A 269 -5.19 11.08 28.63
N GLY A 270 -5.55 11.71 27.50
CA GLY A 270 -4.63 12.50 26.68
C GLY A 270 -4.19 13.82 27.31
N GLY A 271 -4.85 14.26 28.38
CA GLY A 271 -4.52 15.42 29.20
C GLY A 271 -3.55 15.16 30.36
N ILE A 272 -3.27 13.89 30.69
CA ILE A 272 -2.40 13.49 31.79
C ILE A 272 -1.24 12.63 31.24
N THR A 273 -0.01 12.92 31.66
CA THR A 273 1.16 12.09 31.31
C THR A 273 1.29 10.97 32.33
N ALA A 274 0.97 9.73 31.95
CA ALA A 274 1.19 8.56 32.82
C ALA A 274 2.69 8.32 33.09
N HIS A 275 3.02 7.79 34.28
CA HIS A 275 4.39 7.47 34.66
C HIS A 275 4.98 6.35 33.77
N LYS A 276 6.13 6.63 33.15
CA LYS A 276 6.83 5.75 32.20
C LYS A 276 7.12 4.34 32.73
N SER A 277 7.39 4.21 34.04
CA SER A 277 7.68 2.93 34.70
C SER A 277 6.48 1.98 34.84
N MET A 278 5.26 2.52 34.91
CA MET A 278 4.03 1.71 34.97
C MET A 278 3.65 1.19 33.57
N LEU A 279 3.98 1.94 32.52
CA LEU A 279 3.75 1.55 31.13
C LEU A 279 4.61 0.36 30.69
N GLU A 280 5.83 0.27 31.22
CA GLU A 280 6.78 -0.81 30.92
C GLU A 280 6.36 -2.17 31.53
N SER A 281 5.53 -2.19 32.58
CA SER A 281 5.04 -3.45 33.18
C SER A 281 3.83 -4.05 32.46
N PHE A 282 3.05 -3.26 31.71
CA PHE A 282 1.94 -3.74 30.88
C PHE A 282 2.38 -4.18 29.48
N VAL A 283 3.53 -3.69 29.01
CA VAL A 283 4.14 -4.08 27.74
C VAL A 283 5.00 -5.33 28.00
N GLY A 284 4.34 -6.43 28.36
CA GLY A 284 4.96 -7.76 28.33
C GLY A 284 5.33 -8.15 26.89
N ASP A 285 6.25 -9.10 26.75
CA ASP A 285 6.92 -9.56 25.52
C ASP A 285 5.99 -10.27 24.50
N SER A 286 4.70 -9.89 24.42
CA SER A 286 3.71 -10.45 23.51
C SER A 286 3.05 -9.37 22.61
N SER A 287 2.78 -9.79 21.38
CA SER A 287 2.19 -9.10 20.23
C SER A 287 1.29 -7.85 20.44
N MET A 288 1.61 -6.77 19.71
CA MET A 288 0.70 -5.71 19.20
C MET A 288 -0.13 -4.90 20.24
N THR A 289 0.48 -4.40 21.31
CA THR A 289 -0.17 -3.39 22.18
C THR A 289 -0.25 -2.02 21.48
N THR A 290 -1.43 -1.40 21.48
CA THR A 290 -1.69 -0.06 20.92
C THR A 290 -2.18 0.90 21.99
N ARG A 291 -1.52 2.05 22.16
CA ARG A 291 -1.93 3.09 23.11
C ARG A 291 -2.95 4.04 22.49
N VAL A 292 -4.01 4.36 23.24
CA VAL A 292 -5.09 5.25 22.84
C VAL A 292 -5.24 6.37 23.88
N LYS A 293 -4.75 7.56 23.54
CA LYS A 293 -4.97 8.81 24.27
C LYS A 293 -6.36 9.33 23.97
N THR A 294 -7.18 9.54 24.98
CA THR A 294 -8.57 9.99 24.82
C THR A 294 -8.71 11.44 25.26
N TYR A 295 -9.52 12.20 24.53
CA TYR A 295 -9.69 13.63 24.70
C TYR A 295 -11.17 13.96 24.89
N GLU A 296 -11.63 13.93 26.14
CA GLU A 296 -13.06 14.05 26.47
C GLU A 296 -13.60 15.49 26.46
N LYS A 297 -12.73 16.47 26.70
CA LYS A 297 -13.12 17.89 26.84
C LYS A 297 -12.87 18.72 25.57
N ALA A 298 -11.71 18.52 24.96
CA ALA A 298 -11.28 19.23 23.76
C ALA A 298 -10.26 18.39 22.99
N PRO A 299 -10.20 18.47 21.65
CA PRO A 299 -9.19 17.77 20.84
C PRO A 299 -7.75 18.10 21.28
N PRO A 300 -6.77 17.23 20.96
CA PRO A 300 -5.37 17.55 21.20
C PRO A 300 -4.94 18.83 20.48
N LEU A 301 -3.94 19.51 21.04
CA LEU A 301 -3.22 20.56 20.34
C LEU A 301 -2.53 20.00 19.10
N HIS A 302 -2.41 20.83 18.06
CA HIS A 302 -1.82 20.44 16.77
C HIS A 302 -0.40 19.87 16.89
N GLU A 303 0.37 20.28 17.91
CA GLU A 303 1.70 19.72 18.20
C GLU A 303 1.68 18.19 18.44
N LYS A 304 0.59 17.65 18.98
CA LYS A 304 0.41 16.21 19.17
C LYS A 304 -0.06 15.50 17.90
N THR A 305 -0.60 16.24 16.93
CA THR A 305 -1.12 15.71 15.66
C THR A 305 -0.65 16.60 14.48
N PRO A 306 0.67 16.69 14.22
CA PRO A 306 1.25 17.72 13.36
C PRO A 306 0.88 17.59 11.87
N TYR A 307 0.35 16.43 11.46
CA TYR A 307 -0.04 16.16 10.07
C TYR A 307 -1.56 16.13 9.87
N PHE A 308 -2.34 16.28 10.94
CA PHE A 308 -3.80 16.38 10.87
C PHE A 308 -4.34 17.17 12.06
N ASN A 309 -4.83 18.38 11.82
CA ASN A 309 -5.39 19.24 12.85
C ASN A 309 -6.86 18.85 13.14
N ILE A 310 -7.05 18.06 14.19
CA ILE A 310 -8.37 17.56 14.60
C ILE A 310 -9.37 18.71 14.89
N SER A 311 -8.89 19.81 15.48
CA SER A 311 -9.73 20.97 15.75
C SER A 311 -10.23 21.64 14.46
N THR A 312 -9.35 21.80 13.48
CA THR A 312 -9.73 22.35 12.15
C THR A 312 -10.69 21.41 11.42
N TYR A 313 -10.46 20.10 11.47
CA TYR A 313 -11.40 19.11 10.94
C TYR A 313 -12.80 19.26 11.56
N PHE A 314 -12.90 19.36 12.88
CA PHE A 314 -14.18 19.52 13.56
C PHE A 314 -14.85 20.87 13.30
N GLN A 315 -14.09 21.96 13.10
CA GLN A 315 -14.63 23.24 12.67
C GLN A 315 -15.28 23.12 11.28
N HIS A 316 -14.59 22.50 10.32
CA HIS A 316 -15.17 22.24 9.00
C HIS A 316 -16.38 21.31 9.07
N LEU A 317 -16.29 20.24 9.86
CA LEU A 317 -17.39 19.28 10.03
C LEU A 317 -18.65 20.01 10.53
N ARG A 318 -18.52 20.83 11.57
CA ARG A 318 -19.63 21.65 12.09
C ARG A 318 -20.20 22.59 11.03
N SER A 319 -19.34 23.28 10.28
CA SER A 319 -19.78 24.21 9.22
C SER A 319 -20.60 23.54 8.11
N TYR A 320 -20.35 22.26 7.83
CA TYR A 320 -21.13 21.49 6.87
C TYR A 320 -22.39 20.86 7.49
N GLN A 321 -22.40 20.62 8.81
CA GLN A 321 -23.53 20.06 9.54
C GLN A 321 -24.62 21.09 9.87
N ASP A 322 -24.27 22.37 10.05
CA ASP A 322 -25.21 23.46 10.37
C ASP A 322 -26.19 23.82 9.23
N GLN A 323 -26.21 23.03 8.15
CA GLN A 323 -27.20 23.14 7.10
C GLN A 323 -28.54 22.54 7.58
N PRO A 324 -29.70 23.15 7.27
CA PRO A 324 -31.00 22.89 7.92
C PRO A 324 -31.65 21.50 7.63
N ALA A 325 -30.88 20.50 7.22
CA ALA A 325 -31.38 19.19 6.83
C ALA A 325 -30.70 18.05 7.61
N LYS A 326 -31.32 17.66 8.75
CA LYS A 326 -31.05 16.47 9.58
C LYS A 326 -29.82 16.56 10.49
N LYS A 327 -29.91 15.83 11.62
CA LYS A 327 -28.79 15.59 12.55
C LYS A 327 -27.79 14.65 11.87
N ILE A 328 -26.70 15.23 11.39
CA ILE A 328 -25.56 14.54 10.73
C ILE A 328 -24.53 14.25 11.82
N SER A 329 -24.02 13.02 11.91
CA SER A 329 -23.08 12.60 12.96
C SER A 329 -21.85 11.83 12.45
N TYR A 330 -21.76 11.53 11.15
CA TYR A 330 -20.60 10.81 10.61
C TYR A 330 -19.34 11.64 10.78
N GLY A 331 -18.29 11.00 11.27
CA GLY A 331 -17.03 11.65 11.55
C GLY A 331 -17.00 12.48 12.84
N SER A 332 -18.05 12.48 13.66
CA SER A 332 -18.05 13.23 14.93
C SER A 332 -17.12 12.62 15.98
N ILE A 333 -16.88 11.31 15.93
CA ILE A 333 -15.87 10.64 16.75
C ILE A 333 -14.71 10.18 15.83
N LEU A 334 -13.51 10.66 16.16
CA LEU A 334 -12.31 10.50 15.35
C LEU A 334 -11.18 9.83 16.14
N LEU A 335 -10.61 8.76 15.60
CA LEU A 335 -9.37 8.14 16.08
C LEU A 335 -8.24 8.43 15.10
N TYR A 336 -7.27 9.25 15.48
CA TYR A 336 -6.14 9.61 14.64
C TYR A 336 -4.85 8.91 15.09
N GLY A 337 -4.03 8.47 14.15
CA GLY A 337 -2.63 8.07 14.42
C GLY A 337 -1.70 8.57 13.31
N GLU A 338 -0.54 9.08 13.68
CA GLU A 338 0.46 9.50 12.68
C GLU A 338 0.99 8.30 11.89
N LEU A 339 1.37 7.23 12.61
CA LEU A 339 1.88 6.00 12.00
C LEU A 339 1.16 4.80 12.60
N MET A 340 0.36 4.13 11.80
CA MET A 340 -0.34 2.91 12.20
C MET A 340 -0.15 1.78 11.18
N THR A 341 -0.55 0.56 11.52
CA THR A 341 -0.48 -0.57 10.57
C THR A 341 -1.52 -0.39 9.47
N SER A 342 -2.80 -0.33 9.83
CA SER A 342 -3.88 0.00 8.90
C SER A 342 -5.16 0.48 9.59
N THR A 343 -5.74 1.56 9.08
CA THR A 343 -7.02 2.12 9.55
C THR A 343 -8.17 1.11 9.44
N ASN A 344 -8.16 0.25 8.41
CA ASN A 344 -9.11 -0.85 8.31
C ASN A 344 -8.77 -1.96 9.30
N SER A 345 -7.52 -2.44 9.29
CA SER A 345 -7.08 -3.62 10.06
C SER A 345 -7.25 -3.46 11.56
N ILE A 346 -7.04 -2.26 12.09
CA ILE A 346 -7.17 -2.00 13.51
C ILE A 346 -8.62 -2.13 14.01
N ILE A 347 -9.59 -2.01 13.11
CA ILE A 347 -11.02 -2.13 13.42
C ILE A 347 -11.58 -3.48 12.95
N ASP A 348 -11.44 -3.87 11.67
CA ASP A 348 -12.11 -5.05 11.12
C ASP A 348 -11.61 -6.38 11.72
N LYS A 349 -10.36 -6.44 12.16
CA LYS A 349 -9.78 -7.62 12.84
C LYS A 349 -10.08 -7.67 14.33
N ASN A 350 -10.66 -6.63 14.91
CA ASN A 350 -11.01 -6.55 16.32
C ASN A 350 -12.54 -6.47 16.45
N PHE A 351 -13.24 -7.56 16.09
CA PHE A 351 -14.69 -7.56 15.89
C PHE A 351 -15.46 -7.22 17.17
N LYS A 352 -15.00 -7.68 18.34
CA LYS A 352 -15.55 -7.28 19.65
C LYS A 352 -15.52 -5.77 19.89
N LEU A 353 -14.46 -5.10 19.42
CA LEU A 353 -14.38 -3.65 19.47
C LEU A 353 -15.35 -3.03 18.45
N LEU A 354 -15.32 -3.49 17.19
CA LEU A 354 -16.18 -3.00 16.12
C LEU A 354 -17.68 -3.04 16.49
N GLN A 355 -18.16 -4.09 17.15
CA GLN A 355 -19.56 -4.20 17.58
C GLN A 355 -20.02 -3.09 18.53
N LYS A 356 -19.08 -2.50 19.29
CA LYS A 356 -19.32 -1.40 20.24
C LYS A 356 -19.15 -0.02 19.63
N LEU A 357 -18.59 0.09 18.41
CA LEU A 357 -18.38 1.37 17.76
C LEU A 357 -19.68 1.88 17.09
N PRO A 358 -19.96 3.18 17.17
CA PRO A 358 -21.13 3.76 16.50
C PRO A 358 -20.92 3.86 14.99
N SER A 359 -22.04 3.90 14.25
CA SER A 359 -22.03 4.28 12.82
C SER A 359 -21.50 5.71 12.69
N GLY A 360 -20.56 5.92 11.77
CA GLY A 360 -19.85 7.19 11.61
C GLY A 360 -18.52 7.31 12.36
N PHE A 361 -18.16 6.34 13.22
CA PHE A 361 -16.84 6.33 13.87
C PHE A 361 -15.74 6.29 12.81
N THR A 362 -14.82 7.26 12.85
CA THR A 362 -13.83 7.47 11.79
C THR A 362 -12.42 7.31 12.33
N VAL A 363 -11.58 6.57 11.59
CA VAL A 363 -10.16 6.38 11.89
C VAL A 363 -9.36 7.07 10.79
N VAL A 364 -8.34 7.85 11.15
CA VAL A 364 -7.47 8.56 10.20
C VAL A 364 -6.02 8.22 10.48
N ALA A 365 -5.26 8.01 9.41
CA ALA A 365 -3.82 7.82 9.47
C ALA A 365 -3.09 8.83 8.58
N THR A 366 -1.96 9.34 9.06
CA THR A 366 -1.02 10.08 8.18
C THR A 366 -0.25 9.11 7.29
N THR A 367 0.19 7.98 7.84
CA THR A 367 0.88 6.94 7.08
C THR A 367 0.54 5.56 7.65
N GLN A 368 0.45 4.58 6.75
CA GLN A 368 0.19 3.19 7.08
C GLN A 368 1.35 2.29 6.67
N THR A 369 1.82 1.44 7.59
CA THR A 369 2.91 0.47 7.32
C THR A 369 2.44 -0.83 6.69
N ALA A 370 1.14 -1.15 6.81
CA ALA A 370 0.53 -2.39 6.32
C ALA A 370 -0.86 -2.12 5.71
N ALA A 371 -0.96 -1.06 4.89
CA ALA A 371 -2.22 -0.71 4.22
C ALA A 371 -2.64 -1.77 3.20
N ARG A 372 -3.95 -1.98 3.10
CA ARG A 372 -4.55 -3.04 2.27
C ARG A 372 -5.34 -2.44 1.13
N GLY A 373 -5.16 -3.00 -0.06
CA GLY A 373 -6.10 -2.88 -1.17
C GLY A 373 -7.03 -4.10 -1.22
N ARG A 374 -7.80 -4.23 -2.31
CA ARG A 374 -8.65 -5.41 -2.55
C ARG A 374 -7.81 -6.66 -2.87
N GLY A 375 -8.25 -7.81 -2.38
CA GLY A 375 -7.51 -9.07 -2.51
C GLY A 375 -6.21 -9.04 -1.71
N SER A 376 -5.12 -9.51 -2.31
CA SER A 376 -3.77 -9.47 -1.73
C SER A 376 -2.97 -8.20 -2.10
N ASN A 377 -3.58 -7.24 -2.81
CA ASN A 377 -2.86 -6.06 -3.27
C ASN A 377 -2.51 -5.13 -2.10
N PRO A 378 -1.25 -4.68 -1.97
CA PRO A 378 -0.90 -3.64 -0.99
C PRO A 378 -1.42 -2.27 -1.45
N TRP A 379 -1.70 -1.40 -0.49
CA TRP A 379 -1.89 0.03 -0.75
C TRP A 379 -0.63 0.79 -0.32
N ILE A 380 -0.10 1.65 -1.18
CA ILE A 380 1.03 2.51 -0.82
C ILE A 380 0.46 3.79 -0.21
N SER A 381 0.85 4.10 1.03
CA SER A 381 0.34 5.24 1.80
C SER A 381 1.46 6.27 2.04
N PRO A 382 1.95 6.99 1.02
CA PRO A 382 2.97 8.01 1.23
C PRO A 382 2.40 9.21 2.01
N LEU A 383 3.30 9.99 2.61
CA LEU A 383 2.93 11.27 3.24
C LEU A 383 2.20 12.17 2.24
N GLY A 384 1.14 12.84 2.70
CA GLY A 384 0.28 13.69 1.87
C GLY A 384 -0.95 12.99 1.28
N GLY A 385 -1.10 11.67 1.50
CA GLY A 385 -2.38 10.98 1.28
C GLY A 385 -3.42 11.35 2.35
N LEU A 386 -4.70 11.32 2.00
CA LEU A 386 -5.82 11.28 2.94
C LEU A 386 -6.26 9.82 3.06
N VAL A 387 -5.93 9.19 4.19
CA VAL A 387 -6.21 7.78 4.41
C VAL A 387 -7.03 7.61 5.68
N PHE A 388 -8.23 7.05 5.52
CA PHE A 388 -9.20 6.95 6.60
C PHE A 388 -10.07 5.72 6.44
N SER A 389 -10.70 5.32 7.54
CA SER A 389 -11.74 4.30 7.56
C SER A 389 -12.95 4.80 8.33
N VAL A 390 -14.15 4.47 7.86
CA VAL A 390 -15.40 4.79 8.57
C VAL A 390 -16.19 3.52 8.87
N VAL A 391 -16.70 3.42 10.09
CA VAL A 391 -17.62 2.35 10.51
C VAL A 391 -19.03 2.69 10.07
N VAL A 392 -19.70 1.78 9.37
CA VAL A 392 -21.13 1.90 9.06
C VAL A 392 -21.86 0.67 9.55
N ARG A 393 -22.89 0.89 10.35
CA ARG A 393 -23.82 -0.13 10.81
C ARG A 393 -25.05 -0.14 9.90
N HIS A 394 -25.24 -1.24 9.17
CA HIS A 394 -26.27 -1.38 8.15
C HIS A 394 -27.21 -2.55 8.46
N ASN A 395 -28.40 -2.23 8.97
CA ASN A 395 -29.37 -3.23 9.40
C ASN A 395 -29.99 -3.97 8.19
N ILE A 396 -30.16 -5.29 8.31
CA ILE A 396 -30.69 -6.16 7.25
C ILE A 396 -32.11 -5.79 6.81
N LYS A 397 -32.89 -5.07 7.63
CA LYS A 397 -34.21 -4.54 7.24
C LYS A 397 -34.16 -3.66 6.00
N HIS A 398 -33.00 -3.12 5.66
CA HIS A 398 -32.79 -2.29 4.48
C HIS A 398 -32.36 -3.09 3.25
N ALA A 399 -32.02 -4.38 3.37
CA ALA A 399 -31.37 -5.16 2.32
C ALA A 399 -32.15 -5.23 1.00
N LEU A 400 -33.49 -5.20 1.03
CA LEU A 400 -34.32 -5.21 -0.18
C LEU A 400 -34.27 -3.88 -0.96
N LYS A 401 -34.24 -2.74 -0.26
CA LYS A 401 -34.29 -1.41 -0.88
C LYS A 401 -32.91 -0.80 -1.07
N ALA A 402 -32.01 -1.06 -0.14
CA ALA A 402 -30.67 -0.49 -0.05
C ALA A 402 -29.65 -1.61 0.19
N PRO A 403 -29.42 -2.51 -0.80
CA PRO A 403 -28.51 -3.64 -0.63
C PRO A 403 -27.07 -3.20 -0.33
N VAL A 404 -26.40 -3.92 0.58
CA VAL A 404 -25.04 -3.61 1.06
C VAL A 404 -24.00 -3.51 -0.07
N VAL A 405 -24.19 -4.24 -1.18
CA VAL A 405 -23.28 -4.24 -2.34
C VAL A 405 -23.10 -2.85 -2.96
N PHE A 406 -24.09 -1.96 -2.80
CA PHE A 406 -24.04 -0.60 -3.37
C PHE A 406 -23.26 0.41 -2.54
N ILE A 407 -22.89 0.08 -1.29
CA ILE A 407 -22.18 1.01 -0.39
C ILE A 407 -20.85 1.48 -1.00
N GLN A 408 -20.10 0.59 -1.66
CA GLN A 408 -18.84 0.97 -2.30
C GLN A 408 -19.02 2.02 -3.42
N TYR A 409 -20.09 1.92 -4.20
CA TYR A 409 -20.41 2.86 -5.28
C TYR A 409 -20.86 4.20 -4.71
N LEU A 410 -21.63 4.14 -3.61
CA LEU A 410 -22.09 5.32 -2.89
C LEU A 410 -20.92 6.12 -2.32
N VAL A 411 -19.95 5.44 -1.69
CA VAL A 411 -18.73 6.05 -1.16
C VAL A 411 -17.89 6.66 -2.28
N ALA A 412 -17.73 5.95 -3.41
CA ALA A 412 -17.01 6.47 -4.57
C ALA A 412 -17.65 7.77 -5.09
N LEU A 413 -18.97 7.79 -5.23
CA LEU A 413 -19.71 8.97 -5.65
C LEU A 413 -19.59 10.11 -4.64
N SER A 414 -19.66 9.81 -3.34
CA SER A 414 -19.46 10.80 -2.28
C SER A 414 -18.08 11.44 -2.35
N ILE A 415 -17.01 10.65 -2.50
CA ILE A 415 -15.63 11.15 -2.65
C ILE A 415 -15.53 12.05 -3.88
N VAL A 416 -16.03 11.61 -5.05
CA VAL A 416 -15.97 12.41 -6.27
C VAL A 416 -16.72 13.73 -6.11
N LYS A 417 -17.92 13.72 -5.53
CA LYS A 417 -18.69 14.95 -5.29
C LYS A 417 -17.99 15.86 -4.28
N SER A 418 -17.40 15.34 -3.22
CA SER A 418 -16.67 16.17 -2.26
C SER A 418 -15.46 16.83 -2.88
N ILE A 419 -14.75 16.17 -3.81
CA ILE A 419 -13.62 16.74 -4.54
C ILE A 419 -14.09 17.80 -5.55
N LYS A 420 -15.12 17.51 -6.37
CA LYS A 420 -15.61 18.44 -7.41
C LYS A 420 -16.37 19.64 -6.88
N TYR A 421 -17.05 19.50 -5.73
CA TYR A 421 -17.81 20.58 -5.11
C TYR A 421 -17.11 21.12 -3.86
N TYR A 422 -15.79 20.97 -3.78
CA TYR A 422 -14.99 21.41 -2.64
C TYR A 422 -15.10 22.91 -2.37
N ASP A 423 -14.95 23.70 -3.44
CA ASP A 423 -15.13 25.15 -3.48
C ASP A 423 -15.45 25.59 -4.93
N THR A 424 -15.55 26.90 -5.15
CA THR A 424 -15.72 27.50 -6.48
C THR A 424 -14.59 27.10 -7.43
N GLY A 425 -14.96 26.62 -8.62
CA GLY A 425 -14.03 26.25 -9.69
C GLY A 425 -13.49 24.81 -9.65
N TYR A 426 -13.65 24.10 -8.53
CA TYR A 426 -13.18 22.71 -8.39
C TYR A 426 -14.00 21.69 -9.20
N ASP A 427 -15.14 22.09 -9.76
CA ASP A 427 -15.96 21.25 -10.64
C ASP A 427 -15.22 20.90 -11.94
N LYS A 428 -14.19 21.69 -12.30
CA LYS A 428 -13.27 21.46 -13.42
C LYS A 428 -12.26 20.33 -13.15
N ILE A 429 -12.10 19.86 -11.91
CA ILE A 429 -11.13 18.83 -11.57
C ILE A 429 -11.52 17.50 -12.28
N PRO A 430 -10.63 16.93 -13.12
CA PRO A 430 -10.94 15.84 -14.04
C PRO A 430 -10.82 14.47 -13.36
N ILE A 431 -11.70 14.22 -12.40
CA ILE A 431 -11.77 12.96 -11.64
C ILE A 431 -12.97 12.12 -12.02
N TYR A 432 -12.78 10.80 -11.94
CA TYR A 432 -13.72 9.80 -12.41
C TYR A 432 -13.71 8.55 -11.54
N ILE A 433 -14.80 7.78 -11.61
CA ILE A 433 -14.96 6.49 -10.95
C ILE A 433 -14.58 5.39 -11.95
N LYS A 434 -13.59 4.58 -11.59
CA LYS A 434 -13.33 3.32 -12.28
C LYS A 434 -13.95 2.18 -11.48
N TRP A 435 -14.83 1.42 -12.13
CA TRP A 435 -15.49 0.29 -11.51
C TRP A 435 -14.45 -0.75 -11.03
N PRO A 436 -14.67 -1.36 -9.85
CA PRO A 436 -15.81 -1.13 -8.95
C PRO A 436 -15.56 -0.11 -7.83
N ASN A 437 -14.32 0.28 -7.57
CA ASN A 437 -13.94 0.88 -6.29
C ASN A 437 -12.76 1.87 -6.36
N ASP A 438 -12.36 2.30 -7.55
CA ASP A 438 -11.18 3.15 -7.72
C ASP A 438 -11.57 4.57 -8.17
N ILE A 439 -10.79 5.56 -7.73
CA ILE A 439 -10.88 6.95 -8.20
C ILE A 439 -9.69 7.22 -9.12
N TYR A 440 -9.98 7.69 -10.32
CA TYR A 440 -9.00 8.01 -11.35
C TYR A 440 -9.04 9.50 -11.68
N ALA A 441 -7.91 10.02 -12.14
CA ALA A 441 -7.78 11.37 -12.64
C ALA A 441 -7.15 11.39 -14.03
N ARG A 442 -7.48 12.41 -14.82
CA ARG A 442 -6.83 12.68 -16.12
C ARG A 442 -5.91 13.89 -16.01
N ALA A 443 -4.63 13.74 -16.35
CA ALA A 443 -3.67 14.85 -16.27
C ALA A 443 -3.73 15.78 -17.51
N LYS A 444 -3.49 17.09 -17.32
CA LYS A 444 -3.56 18.12 -18.39
C LYS A 444 -2.54 17.96 -19.51
N SER A 445 -1.35 17.38 -19.27
CA SER A 445 -0.37 17.11 -20.34
C SER A 445 -0.98 16.29 -21.48
N ASN A 446 -2.07 15.58 -21.20
CA ASN A 446 -2.76 14.68 -22.12
C ASN A 446 -4.18 15.18 -22.48
N MET A 447 -4.46 16.48 -22.29
CA MET A 447 -5.75 17.10 -22.62
C MET A 447 -5.75 17.94 -23.91
N LEU A 448 -4.60 18.08 -24.58
CA LEU A 448 -4.46 18.81 -25.86
C LEU A 448 -4.91 18.02 -27.10
N GLY A 449 -5.70 16.94 -26.93
CA GLY A 449 -6.23 16.12 -28.02
C GLY A 449 -7.52 15.38 -27.64
N LYS A 450 -8.23 14.85 -28.65
CA LYS A 450 -9.39 13.97 -28.46
C LYS A 450 -9.02 12.77 -27.57
N PRO A 451 -9.94 12.28 -26.73
CA PRO A 451 -9.67 11.26 -25.73
C PRO A 451 -9.49 9.87 -26.38
N ASP A 452 -8.35 9.60 -27.00
CA ASP A 452 -8.12 8.32 -27.69
C ASP A 452 -7.13 7.38 -26.96
N ASN A 453 -6.45 7.83 -25.88
CA ASN A 453 -5.46 7.00 -25.18
C ASN A 453 -5.76 6.77 -23.69
N LYS A 454 -5.98 5.50 -23.33
CA LYS A 454 -6.20 5.03 -21.95
C LYS A 454 -5.05 5.35 -21.00
N SER A 455 -3.84 5.61 -21.53
CA SER A 455 -2.65 6.03 -20.77
C SER A 455 -2.78 7.37 -20.05
N ASP A 456 -3.85 8.14 -20.34
CA ASP A 456 -4.05 9.47 -19.78
C ASP A 456 -4.62 9.48 -18.35
N PHE A 457 -5.09 8.31 -17.90
CA PHE A 457 -5.75 8.15 -16.62
C PHE A 457 -4.81 7.51 -15.60
N SER A 458 -4.71 8.13 -14.43
CA SER A 458 -3.95 7.62 -13.29
C SER A 458 -4.86 7.38 -12.11
N LYS A 459 -4.66 6.26 -11.42
CA LYS A 459 -5.36 5.99 -10.16
C LYS A 459 -4.88 6.96 -9.09
N ILE A 460 -5.81 7.68 -8.47
CA ILE A 460 -5.53 8.62 -7.38
C ILE A 460 -6.20 8.21 -6.07
N GLY A 461 -7.10 7.23 -6.09
CA GLY A 461 -7.76 6.76 -4.88
C GLY A 461 -8.32 5.36 -5.01
N GLY A 462 -8.63 4.75 -3.87
CA GLY A 462 -9.21 3.42 -3.78
C GLY A 462 -10.06 3.24 -2.53
N ILE A 463 -11.08 2.40 -2.65
CA ILE A 463 -12.04 2.09 -1.59
C ILE A 463 -11.98 0.59 -1.29
N LEU A 464 -12.00 0.23 -0.01
CA LEU A 464 -12.04 -1.14 0.49
C LEU A 464 -13.15 -1.26 1.53
N VAL A 465 -14.18 -2.05 1.25
CA VAL A 465 -15.26 -2.32 2.21
C VAL A 465 -15.07 -3.71 2.78
N ASN A 466 -14.82 -3.81 4.08
CA ASN A 466 -14.88 -5.07 4.84
C ASN A 466 -16.23 -5.15 5.54
N ALA A 467 -16.96 -6.25 5.36
CA ALA A 467 -18.26 -6.48 5.98
C ALA A 467 -18.19 -7.66 6.92
N ASN A 468 -18.61 -7.45 8.17
CA ASN A 468 -18.92 -8.52 9.12
C ASN A 468 -20.43 -8.52 9.36
N PHE A 469 -21.05 -9.68 9.57
CA PHE A 469 -22.49 -9.78 9.82
C PHE A 469 -22.74 -10.41 11.18
N SER A 470 -23.54 -9.75 12.01
CA SER A 470 -23.96 -10.26 13.32
C SER A 470 -25.25 -9.54 13.77
N SER A 471 -26.12 -10.23 14.50
CA SER A 471 -27.34 -9.64 15.09
C SER A 471 -28.18 -8.82 14.10
N ASP A 472 -28.46 -9.41 12.92
CA ASP A 472 -29.25 -8.79 11.84
C ASP A 472 -28.68 -7.46 11.30
N GLU A 473 -27.37 -7.27 11.45
CA GLU A 473 -26.68 -6.06 11.04
C GLU A 473 -25.34 -6.36 10.37
N PHE A 474 -25.07 -5.65 9.28
CA PHE A 474 -23.76 -5.58 8.67
C PHE A 474 -22.94 -4.48 9.37
N PHE A 475 -21.80 -4.87 9.94
CA PHE A 475 -20.75 -3.99 10.44
C PHE A 475 -19.73 -3.79 9.32
N LEU A 476 -19.82 -2.63 8.67
CA LEU A 476 -18.94 -2.27 7.56
C LEU A 476 -17.78 -1.42 8.06
N VAL A 477 -16.56 -1.77 7.66
CA VAL A 477 -15.38 -0.94 7.79
C VAL A 477 -14.97 -0.50 6.38
N ILE A 478 -15.24 0.76 6.08
CA ILE A 478 -15.05 1.35 4.75
C ILE A 478 -13.73 2.13 4.76
N GLY A 479 -12.68 1.54 4.23
CA GLY A 479 -11.37 2.15 4.06
C GLY A 479 -11.26 2.92 2.76
N CYS A 480 -10.74 4.14 2.82
CA CYS A 480 -10.52 5.01 1.69
C CYS A 480 -9.10 5.56 1.75
N GLY A 481 -8.37 5.45 0.63
CA GLY A 481 -7.10 6.13 0.44
C GLY A 481 -7.19 7.04 -0.78
N ILE A 482 -6.84 8.32 -0.61
CA ILE A 482 -6.86 9.33 -1.67
C ILE A 482 -5.51 10.07 -1.68
N ASN A 483 -4.92 10.23 -2.86
CA ASN A 483 -3.72 11.01 -3.08
C ASN A 483 -4.09 12.50 -3.12
N VAL A 484 -3.78 13.26 -2.05
CA VAL A 484 -4.21 14.66 -1.92
C VAL A 484 -3.06 15.62 -2.23
N THR A 485 -2.02 15.66 -1.39
CA THR A 485 -0.90 16.60 -1.53
C THR A 485 0.44 15.92 -1.79
N ASN A 486 0.49 14.59 -1.83
CA ASN A 486 1.70 13.84 -2.15
C ASN A 486 2.22 14.25 -3.53
N THR A 487 3.52 14.47 -3.64
CA THR A 487 4.15 14.97 -4.87
C THR A 487 4.67 13.85 -5.77
N MET A 488 5.16 12.76 -5.18
CA MET A 488 5.70 11.59 -5.86
C MET A 488 5.40 10.31 -5.05
N PRO A 489 5.43 9.10 -5.65
CA PRO A 489 5.54 8.83 -7.09
C PRO A 489 4.19 8.87 -7.83
N THR A 490 3.08 9.13 -7.13
CA THR A 490 1.72 9.06 -7.69
C THR A 490 1.13 10.43 -7.98
N THR A 491 0.22 10.51 -8.96
CA THR A 491 -0.59 11.71 -9.21
C THR A 491 -1.50 11.99 -8.00
N SER A 492 -1.67 13.26 -7.65
CA SER A 492 -2.48 13.72 -6.52
C SER A 492 -3.40 14.89 -6.89
N LEU A 493 -4.37 15.20 -6.02
CA LEU A 493 -5.28 16.32 -6.21
C LEU A 493 -4.57 17.68 -6.30
N LYS A 494 -3.43 17.84 -5.61
CA LYS A 494 -2.58 19.03 -5.72
C LYS A 494 -2.13 19.28 -7.16
N ILE A 495 -1.59 18.26 -7.81
CA ILE A 495 -1.13 18.34 -9.21
C ILE A 495 -2.30 18.69 -10.15
N LEU A 496 -3.49 18.12 -9.89
CA LEU A 496 -4.68 18.43 -10.68
C LEU A 496 -5.17 19.87 -10.47
N ALA A 497 -5.19 20.35 -9.23
CA ALA A 497 -5.60 21.71 -8.88
C ALA A 497 -4.67 22.76 -9.51
N GLU A 498 -3.36 22.53 -9.43
CA GLU A 498 -2.33 23.35 -10.11
C GLU A 498 -2.49 23.32 -11.63
N SER A 499 -3.02 22.23 -12.18
CA SER A 499 -3.21 22.10 -13.60
C SER A 499 -4.40 22.88 -14.13
N VAL A 500 -5.48 23.12 -13.38
CA VAL A 500 -6.69 23.84 -13.87
C VAL A 500 -6.35 25.30 -14.23
N ASP A 501 -7.13 25.92 -15.12
CA ASP A 501 -6.98 27.35 -15.47
C ASP A 501 -8.22 28.18 -15.04
N PRO A 502 -8.06 29.19 -14.17
CA PRO A 502 -6.84 29.47 -13.39
C PRO A 502 -6.52 28.34 -12.39
N PRO A 503 -5.25 28.21 -11.93
CA PRO A 503 -4.87 27.24 -10.91
C PRO A 503 -5.69 27.40 -9.63
N LEU A 504 -6.07 26.28 -9.03
CA LEU A 504 -6.87 26.24 -7.80
C LEU A 504 -5.97 26.03 -6.58
N PRO A 505 -6.35 26.53 -5.40
CA PRO A 505 -5.65 26.22 -4.15
C PRO A 505 -5.57 24.71 -3.88
N ALA A 506 -4.54 24.28 -3.16
CA ALA A 506 -4.43 22.89 -2.72
C ALA A 506 -5.59 22.53 -1.78
N TYR A 507 -6.02 21.27 -1.84
CA TYR A 507 -6.98 20.72 -0.90
C TYR A 507 -6.36 20.60 0.49
N GLU A 508 -7.10 21.03 1.50
CA GLU A 508 -6.83 20.75 2.92
C GLU A 508 -7.46 19.41 3.32
N HIS A 509 -6.68 18.52 3.94
CA HIS A 509 -7.10 17.17 4.32
C HIS A 509 -8.29 17.18 5.27
N GLU A 510 -8.25 18.05 6.27
CA GLU A 510 -9.25 18.27 7.29
C GLU A 510 -10.58 18.68 6.67
N ARG A 511 -10.57 19.74 5.85
CA ARG A 511 -11.76 20.22 5.14
C ARG A 511 -12.31 19.18 4.16
N LEU A 512 -11.44 18.48 3.44
CA LEU A 512 -11.85 17.47 2.47
C LEU A 512 -12.49 16.26 3.16
N LEU A 513 -11.89 15.76 4.24
CA LEU A 513 -12.45 14.65 5.02
C LEU A 513 -13.81 15.02 5.62
N ALA A 514 -13.92 16.21 6.23
CA ALA A 514 -15.18 16.70 6.79
C ALA A 514 -16.28 16.74 5.73
N LYS A 515 -15.96 17.25 4.53
CA LYS A 515 -16.90 17.27 3.42
C LYS A 515 -17.28 15.87 2.94
N ILE A 516 -16.35 14.93 2.88
CA ILE A 516 -16.61 13.53 2.52
C ILE A 516 -17.56 12.88 3.53
N MET A 517 -17.33 13.05 4.83
CA MET A 517 -18.18 12.49 5.88
C MET A 517 -19.64 12.95 5.76
N VAL A 518 -19.85 14.27 5.63
CA VAL A 518 -21.19 14.85 5.47
C VAL A 518 -21.84 14.41 4.15
N THR A 519 -21.09 14.46 3.04
CA THR A 519 -21.61 14.04 1.72
C THR A 519 -22.01 12.57 1.73
N PHE A 520 -21.21 11.72 2.39
CA PHE A 520 -21.48 10.29 2.50
C PHE A 520 -22.69 9.99 3.38
N GLU A 521 -22.84 10.65 4.53
CA GLU A 521 -24.01 10.44 5.38
C GLU A 521 -25.31 10.87 4.71
N LEU A 522 -25.31 12.00 4.01
CA LEU A 522 -26.46 12.47 3.23
C LEU A 522 -26.84 11.49 2.12
N HIS A 523 -25.84 10.99 1.39
CA HIS A 523 -26.03 9.96 0.39
C HIS A 523 -26.55 8.65 1.00
N TYR A 524 -25.98 8.21 2.12
CA TYR A 524 -26.43 7.00 2.82
C TYR A 524 -27.88 7.13 3.30
N ALA A 525 -28.25 8.27 3.89
CA ALA A 525 -29.61 8.53 4.33
C ALA A 525 -30.61 8.57 3.15
N ARG A 526 -30.22 9.06 1.98
CA ARG A 526 -31.03 9.01 0.76
C ARG A 526 -31.10 7.58 0.20
N PHE A 527 -29.99 6.86 0.20
CA PHE A 527 -29.90 5.46 -0.23
C PHE A 527 -30.84 4.55 0.56
N LEU A 528 -30.90 4.69 1.89
CA LEU A 528 -31.85 3.94 2.73
C LEU A 528 -33.32 4.19 2.38
N LYS A 529 -33.65 5.36 1.81
CA LYS A 529 -35.03 5.76 1.48
C LYS A 529 -35.43 5.45 0.04
N GLU A 530 -34.50 5.63 -0.90
CA GLU A 530 -34.77 5.64 -2.34
C GLU A 530 -34.06 4.51 -3.10
N GLY A 531 -33.14 3.78 -2.45
CA GLY A 531 -32.30 2.77 -3.10
C GLY A 531 -31.22 3.36 -4.01
N PHE A 532 -30.44 2.51 -4.68
CA PHE A 532 -29.32 2.97 -5.51
C PHE A 532 -29.78 3.58 -6.84
N GLN A 533 -30.96 3.20 -7.34
CA GLN A 533 -31.55 3.73 -8.57
C GLN A 533 -31.57 5.27 -8.59
N ALA A 534 -31.79 5.90 -7.44
CA ALA A 534 -31.80 7.35 -7.27
C ALA A 534 -30.44 8.03 -7.54
N PHE A 535 -29.35 7.26 -7.55
CA PHE A 535 -27.98 7.72 -7.78
C PHE A 535 -27.44 7.34 -9.17
N GLU A 536 -28.18 6.54 -9.96
CA GLU A 536 -27.69 5.97 -11.22
C GLU A 536 -27.12 7.05 -12.16
N GLN A 537 -27.91 8.09 -12.43
CA GLN A 537 -27.51 9.18 -13.32
C GLN A 537 -26.29 9.93 -12.79
N GLU A 538 -26.24 10.20 -11.49
CA GLU A 538 -25.10 10.89 -10.86
C GLU A 538 -23.83 10.02 -10.86
N TYR A 539 -23.98 8.71 -10.68
CA TYR A 539 -22.88 7.76 -10.71
C TYR A 539 -22.28 7.66 -12.11
N TYR A 540 -23.12 7.48 -13.14
CA TYR A 540 -22.66 7.40 -14.53
C TYR A 540 -22.19 8.74 -15.10
N LYS A 541 -22.58 9.88 -14.52
CA LYS A 541 -21.97 11.18 -14.85
C LYS A 541 -20.45 11.18 -14.63
N TYR A 542 -19.95 10.40 -13.67
CA TYR A 542 -18.54 10.39 -13.29
C TYR A 542 -17.82 9.07 -13.57
N TRP A 543 -18.47 8.04 -14.08
CA TRP A 543 -17.80 6.76 -14.37
C TRP A 543 -16.94 6.83 -15.66
N LEU A 544 -16.04 5.85 -15.84
CA LEU A 544 -15.13 5.78 -16.99
C LEU A 544 -15.55 4.81 -18.11
N HIS A 545 -16.68 4.13 -17.98
CA HIS A 545 -16.91 2.87 -18.71
C HIS A 545 -18.03 2.91 -19.75
N SER A 546 -18.63 4.08 -20.01
CA SER A 546 -19.64 4.24 -21.07
C SER A 546 -19.14 3.70 -22.40
N ASP A 547 -19.89 2.75 -22.96
CA ASP A 547 -19.67 2.14 -24.28
C ASP A 547 -18.26 1.57 -24.51
N GLN A 548 -17.57 1.24 -23.41
CA GLN A 548 -16.22 0.72 -23.49
C GLN A 548 -16.25 -0.72 -24.02
N VAL A 549 -15.59 -0.93 -25.17
CA VAL A 549 -15.35 -2.27 -25.72
C VAL A 549 -14.21 -2.96 -24.96
N VAL A 550 -14.46 -4.21 -24.58
CA VAL A 550 -13.61 -5.06 -23.76
C VAL A 550 -13.56 -6.48 -24.34
N ASN A 551 -12.50 -7.22 -24.06
CA ASN A 551 -12.36 -8.63 -24.40
C ASN A 551 -12.63 -9.50 -23.17
N LEU A 552 -13.42 -10.57 -23.33
CA LEU A 552 -13.74 -11.53 -22.27
C LEU A 552 -12.84 -12.77 -22.42
N GLU A 553 -11.81 -12.89 -21.56
CA GLU A 553 -10.81 -13.96 -21.67
C GLU A 553 -11.46 -15.36 -21.56
N ASP A 554 -12.37 -15.53 -20.59
CA ASP A 554 -13.02 -16.82 -20.32
C ASP A 554 -14.10 -17.23 -21.34
N SER A 555 -14.40 -16.36 -22.31
CA SER A 555 -15.39 -16.60 -23.36
C SER A 555 -14.74 -16.56 -24.74
N HIS A 556 -13.67 -17.33 -24.94
CA HIS A 556 -12.91 -17.39 -26.20
C HIS A 556 -12.41 -16.03 -26.70
N ASN A 557 -12.08 -15.09 -25.80
CA ASN A 557 -11.74 -13.71 -26.14
C ASN A 557 -12.86 -12.96 -26.92
N SER A 558 -14.13 -13.32 -26.71
CA SER A 558 -15.26 -12.57 -27.27
C SER A 558 -15.18 -11.08 -26.92
N LYS A 559 -15.44 -10.24 -27.92
CA LYS A 559 -15.62 -8.80 -27.70
C LYS A 559 -16.95 -8.54 -27.01
N ALA A 560 -16.97 -7.62 -26.07
CA ALA A 560 -18.18 -7.17 -25.40
C ALA A 560 -18.13 -5.66 -25.16
N CYS A 561 -19.29 -5.04 -24.99
CA CYS A 561 -19.44 -3.63 -24.67
C CYS A 561 -20.01 -3.47 -23.26
N ILE A 562 -19.35 -2.69 -22.41
CA ILE A 562 -19.85 -2.36 -21.07
C ILE A 562 -21.15 -1.57 -21.18
N GLN A 563 -22.19 -2.03 -20.47
CA GLN A 563 -23.51 -1.41 -20.44
C GLN A 563 -23.75 -0.62 -19.17
N GLY A 564 -23.18 -1.05 -18.04
CA GLY A 564 -23.61 -0.54 -16.74
C GLY A 564 -23.22 -1.46 -15.59
N ILE A 565 -23.75 -1.12 -14.42
CA ILE A 565 -23.95 -2.03 -13.32
C ILE A 565 -25.42 -2.41 -13.22
N SER A 566 -25.70 -3.64 -12.82
CA SER A 566 -27.05 -4.14 -12.58
C SER A 566 -27.59 -3.56 -11.28
N MET A 567 -28.81 -3.04 -11.30
CA MET A 567 -29.44 -2.36 -10.16
C MET A 567 -29.95 -3.32 -9.09
N ASP A 568 -30.01 -4.62 -9.39
CA ASP A 568 -30.42 -5.66 -8.43
C ASP A 568 -29.25 -6.13 -7.56
N ASP A 569 -28.07 -6.31 -8.17
CA ASP A 569 -26.94 -7.05 -7.58
C ASP A 569 -25.61 -6.28 -7.66
N GLY A 570 -25.58 -5.11 -8.29
CA GLY A 570 -24.39 -4.28 -8.44
C GLY A 570 -23.31 -4.88 -9.33
N MET A 571 -23.59 -5.94 -10.11
CA MET A 571 -22.60 -6.57 -11.00
C MET A 571 -22.37 -5.75 -12.27
N LEU A 572 -21.17 -5.79 -12.84
CA LEU A 572 -20.88 -5.16 -14.14
C LEU A 572 -21.59 -5.93 -15.25
N VAL A 573 -22.39 -5.23 -16.05
CA VAL A 573 -23.14 -5.79 -17.18
C VAL A 573 -22.41 -5.47 -18.47
N VAL A 574 -22.15 -6.51 -19.27
CA VAL A 574 -21.55 -6.40 -20.60
C VAL A 574 -22.41 -7.11 -21.64
N SER A 575 -22.50 -6.56 -22.84
CA SER A 575 -23.20 -7.19 -23.98
C SER A 575 -22.18 -7.67 -25.02
N GLU A 576 -22.29 -8.91 -25.45
CA GLU A 576 -21.42 -9.48 -26.48
C GLU A 576 -21.60 -8.76 -27.82
N LEU A 577 -20.49 -8.57 -28.53
CA LEU A 577 -20.42 -8.01 -29.87
C LEU A 577 -19.97 -9.08 -30.86
N ASN A 578 -20.58 -9.10 -32.04
CA ASN A 578 -20.10 -9.90 -33.15
C ASN A 578 -18.88 -9.25 -33.84
N GLU A 579 -18.39 -9.89 -34.91
CA GLU A 579 -17.24 -9.42 -35.70
C GLU A 579 -17.44 -8.02 -36.32
N HIS A 580 -18.69 -7.60 -36.51
CA HIS A 580 -19.07 -6.28 -37.04
C HIS A 580 -19.36 -5.25 -35.93
N ASN A 581 -19.00 -5.54 -34.67
CA ASN A 581 -19.28 -4.72 -33.49
C ASN A 581 -20.79 -4.48 -33.22
N VAL A 582 -21.65 -5.38 -33.69
CA VAL A 582 -23.10 -5.33 -33.44
C VAL A 582 -23.42 -6.24 -32.26
N ARG A 583 -24.31 -5.77 -31.37
CA ARG A 583 -24.75 -6.52 -30.18
C ARG A 583 -25.45 -7.81 -30.59
N THR A 584 -25.02 -8.95 -30.05
CA THR A 584 -25.63 -10.27 -30.34
C THR A 584 -26.90 -10.53 -29.54
N GLY A 585 -27.16 -9.71 -28.51
CA GLY A 585 -28.23 -9.92 -27.53
C GLY A 585 -27.81 -10.74 -26.31
N LYS A 586 -26.65 -11.43 -26.37
CA LYS A 586 -26.09 -12.16 -25.24
C LYS A 586 -25.45 -11.19 -24.24
N GLN A 587 -25.78 -11.36 -22.96
CA GLN A 587 -25.25 -10.53 -21.86
C GLN A 587 -24.50 -11.38 -20.83
N PHE A 588 -23.51 -10.76 -20.19
CA PHE A 588 -22.80 -11.35 -19.06
C PHE A 588 -22.82 -10.38 -17.88
N LYS A 589 -22.93 -10.94 -16.66
CA LYS A 589 -22.81 -10.22 -15.39
C LYS A 589 -21.51 -10.63 -14.70
N LEU A 590 -20.70 -9.66 -14.29
CA LEU A 590 -19.38 -9.88 -13.71
C LEU A 590 -19.32 -9.32 -12.28
N GLN A 591 -19.05 -10.21 -11.32
CA GLN A 591 -18.86 -9.84 -9.92
C GLN A 591 -17.51 -9.13 -9.72
N ALA A 592 -17.52 -8.10 -8.87
CA ALA A 592 -16.33 -7.30 -8.52
C ALA A 592 -15.16 -8.15 -8.01
N ASP A 593 -15.38 -9.08 -7.07
CA ASP A 593 -14.29 -9.83 -6.45
C ASP A 593 -13.86 -11.05 -7.28
N GLY A 594 -14.79 -11.67 -8.00
CA GLY A 594 -14.52 -12.82 -8.86
C GLY A 594 -13.86 -12.48 -10.21
N ASN A 595 -13.78 -11.20 -10.58
CA ASN A 595 -13.21 -10.78 -11.87
C ASN A 595 -12.12 -9.72 -11.70
N SER A 596 -11.21 -9.68 -12.66
CA SER A 596 -10.17 -8.67 -12.83
C SER A 596 -10.46 -7.88 -14.10
N PHE A 597 -10.38 -6.55 -14.00
CA PHE A 597 -10.51 -5.66 -15.14
C PHE A 597 -9.20 -4.92 -15.40
N ASP A 598 -8.49 -5.33 -16.43
CA ASP A 598 -7.38 -4.57 -16.99
C ASP A 598 -7.95 -3.45 -17.85
N PHE A 599 -8.03 -2.27 -17.25
CA PHE A 599 -8.57 -1.08 -17.88
C PHE A 599 -7.78 -0.67 -19.14
N PHE A 600 -6.45 -0.71 -19.06
CA PHE A 600 -5.57 -0.24 -20.13
C PHE A 600 -5.63 -1.17 -21.34
N ASN A 601 -5.63 -2.49 -21.12
CA ASN A 601 -5.76 -3.47 -22.20
C ASN A 601 -7.22 -3.75 -22.59
N GLY A 602 -8.19 -3.24 -21.82
CA GLY A 602 -9.61 -3.54 -22.04
C GLY A 602 -9.93 -5.03 -21.88
N LEU A 603 -9.28 -5.71 -20.94
CA LEU A 603 -9.41 -7.15 -20.74
C LEU A 603 -10.15 -7.45 -19.44
N LEU A 604 -11.19 -8.28 -19.52
CA LEU A 604 -11.92 -8.82 -18.39
C LEU A 604 -11.64 -10.32 -18.29
N ARG A 605 -11.27 -10.76 -17.09
CA ARG A 605 -10.99 -12.17 -16.79
C ARG A 605 -11.48 -12.55 -15.41
N LYS A 606 -11.90 -13.80 -15.24
CA LYS A 606 -12.20 -14.39 -13.94
C LYS A 606 -10.89 -14.60 -13.18
N LYS A 607 -10.90 -14.30 -11.88
CA LYS A 607 -9.77 -14.62 -11.02
C LYS A 607 -9.76 -16.13 -10.77
N LYS A 608 -8.60 -16.75 -10.95
CA LYS A 608 -8.38 -18.18 -10.65
C LYS A 608 -8.34 -18.44 -9.16
#